data_AF-A0A7S9HEK0-F1
#
_entry.id   AF-A0A7S9HEK0-F1
#
_cell.length_a   1.000
_cell.length_b   1.000
_cell.length_c   1.000
_cell.angle_alpha   90.00
_cell.angle_beta   90.00
_cell.angle_gamma   90.00
#
_symmetry.space_group_name_H-M   'P 1'
#
loop_
_entity.id
_entity.type
_entity.pdbx_description
1 polymer ?
#
loop_
_entity_poly.entity_id
_entity_poly.type
_entity_poly.pdbx_seq_one_letter_code
_entity_poly.pdbx_strand_id
1 'polypeptide(L)'
;MKPLPKLYTNSHYPLTLIYKDKDGVPIDITGYTAKLVIRRSLYTTPEIEKTATIGGLDGEITFTVEPADTVDILEADVDAAKYLMGAVMTDTAGKTLTILQSQIEVRRNIVQS
;
A
#
# COMPACT_ATOMS: atom_id res chain seq x y z
N MET A 1 28.29 -30.45 -7.50
CA MET A 1 27.92 -29.12 -7.00
C MET A 1 26.82 -29.29 -5.95
N LYS A 2 26.94 -28.69 -4.77
CA LYS A 2 25.82 -28.65 -3.80
C LYS A 2 24.76 -27.70 -4.35
N PRO A 3 23.46 -28.06 -4.33
CA PRO A 3 22.40 -27.14 -4.72
C PRO A 3 22.40 -25.94 -3.76
N LEU A 4 22.35 -24.73 -4.32
CA LEU A 4 22.21 -23.51 -3.53
C LEU A 4 20.86 -23.56 -2.77
N PRO A 5 20.82 -23.12 -1.49
CA PRO A 5 19.57 -23.05 -0.75
C PRO A 5 18.61 -22.08 -1.44
N LYS A 6 17.36 -22.50 -1.62
CA LYS A 6 16.29 -21.60 -2.08
C LYS A 6 16.06 -20.54 -1.01
N LEU A 7 16.31 -19.28 -1.35
CA LEU A 7 15.93 -18.13 -0.54
C LEU A 7 14.44 -17.87 -0.73
N TYR A 8 13.67 -17.95 0.36
CA TYR A 8 12.28 -17.52 0.39
C TYR A 8 12.25 -16.07 0.90
N THR A 9 11.98 -15.11 0.03
CA THR A 9 11.82 -13.71 0.44
C THR A 9 10.35 -13.46 0.79
N ASN A 10 10.09 -13.12 2.05
CA ASN A 10 8.77 -12.65 2.50
C ASN A 10 8.59 -11.20 2.01
N SER A 11 8.18 -11.01 0.75
CA SER A 11 8.16 -9.70 0.09
C SER A 11 6.83 -8.95 0.29
N HIS A 12 6.26 -9.01 1.50
CA HIS A 12 5.14 -8.13 1.86
C HIS A 12 5.71 -6.77 2.26
N TYR A 13 5.21 -5.71 1.66
CA TYR A 13 5.57 -4.33 2.02
C TYR A 13 4.41 -3.69 2.76
N PRO A 14 4.35 -3.78 4.10
CA PRO A 14 3.33 -3.10 4.88
C PRO A 14 3.60 -1.60 4.89
N LEU A 15 2.58 -0.82 4.53
CA LEU A 15 2.52 0.61 4.77
C LEU A 15 1.62 0.85 5.98
N THR A 16 2.24 1.23 7.10
CA THR A 16 1.54 1.56 8.35
C THR A 16 1.50 3.07 8.53
N LEU A 17 0.29 3.59 8.77
CA LEU A 17 0.01 4.98 9.10
C LEU A 17 -0.61 5.02 10.50
N ILE A 18 -0.28 6.04 11.29
CA ILE A 18 -0.91 6.27 12.61
C ILE A 18 -1.64 7.60 12.55
N TYR A 19 -2.96 7.56 12.71
CA TYR A 19 -3.82 8.73 12.69
C TYR A 19 -3.83 9.40 14.07
N LYS A 20 -3.31 10.63 14.12
CA LYS A 20 -3.11 11.39 15.36
C LYS A 20 -3.80 12.74 15.29
N ASP A 21 -4.17 13.26 16.45
CA ASP A 21 -4.65 14.63 16.60
C ASP A 21 -3.49 15.65 16.55
N LYS A 22 -3.85 16.93 16.71
CA LYS A 22 -2.89 18.05 16.71
C LYS A 22 -1.84 17.97 17.83
N ASP A 23 -2.12 17.24 18.90
CA ASP A 23 -1.27 17.10 20.07
C ASP A 23 -0.46 15.78 20.02
N GLY A 24 -0.62 14.99 18.96
CA GLY A 24 0.10 13.75 18.72
C GLY A 24 -0.50 12.51 19.37
N VAL A 25 -1.72 12.61 19.91
CA VAL A 25 -2.46 11.49 20.52
C VAL A 25 -3.18 10.70 19.42
N PRO A 26 -3.12 9.35 19.44
CA PRO A 26 -3.89 8.54 18.52
C PRO A 26 -5.39 8.83 18.61
N ILE A 27 -6.03 8.95 17.46
CA ILE A 27 -7.48 9.09 17.36
C ILE A 27 -8.08 7.69 17.24
N ASP A 28 -9.10 7.39 18.05
CA ASP A 28 -9.89 6.17 17.89
C ASP A 28 -10.62 6.19 16.54
N ILE A 29 -10.28 5.22 15.70
CA ILE A 29 -10.85 5.03 14.36
C ILE A 29 -11.65 3.71 14.28
N THR A 30 -12.19 3.25 15.41
CA THR A 30 -13.03 2.04 15.45
C THR A 30 -14.23 2.18 14.52
N GLY A 31 -14.40 1.20 13.62
CA GLY A 31 -15.46 1.18 12.61
C GLY A 31 -15.16 1.98 11.34
N TYR A 32 -14.00 2.64 11.25
CA TYR A 32 -13.57 3.31 10.03
C TYR A 32 -13.14 2.27 9.00
N THR A 33 -13.10 2.68 7.74
CA THR A 33 -12.52 1.88 6.65
C THR A 33 -11.50 2.70 5.90
N ALA A 34 -10.50 2.08 5.29
CA ALA A 34 -9.55 2.79 4.44
C ALA A 34 -9.19 1.98 3.20
N LYS A 35 -8.97 2.68 2.08
CA LYS A 35 -8.65 2.11 0.77
C LYS A 35 -7.41 2.78 0.20
N LEU A 36 -6.45 1.97 -0.21
CA LEU A 36 -5.26 2.35 -0.96
C LEU A 36 -5.47 2.02 -2.43
N VAL A 37 -5.03 2.94 -3.30
CA VAL A 37 -4.99 2.73 -4.75
C VAL A 37 -3.61 3.11 -5.29
N ILE A 38 -3.12 2.32 -6.25
CA ILE A 38 -1.91 2.61 -7.02
C ILE A 38 -2.29 2.64 -8.50
N ARG A 39 -1.91 3.72 -9.19
CA ARG A 39 -2.29 3.98 -10.59
C ARG A 39 -1.13 4.59 -11.38
N ARG A 40 -1.04 4.34 -12.68
CA ARG A 40 -0.09 5.06 -13.57
C ARG A 40 -0.39 6.54 -13.70
N SER A 41 -1.67 6.93 -13.72
CA SER A 41 -2.10 8.32 -13.82
C SER A 41 -3.43 8.55 -13.08
N LEU A 42 -3.83 9.82 -12.96
CA LEU A 42 -5.09 10.19 -12.30
C LEU A 42 -6.34 9.67 -13.04
N TYR A 43 -6.23 9.43 -14.34
CA TYR A 43 -7.36 9.08 -15.21
C TYR A 43 -7.43 7.60 -15.58
N THR A 44 -6.43 6.80 -15.17
CA THR A 44 -6.42 5.36 -15.41
C THR A 44 -7.14 4.60 -14.30
N THR A 45 -7.65 3.41 -14.61
CA THR A 45 -8.07 2.47 -13.58
C THR A 45 -6.90 2.14 -12.66
N PRO A 46 -7.13 1.95 -11.35
CA PRO A 46 -6.09 1.49 -10.46
C PRO A 46 -5.62 0.08 -10.82
N GLU A 47 -4.31 -0.12 -10.75
CA GLU A 47 -3.66 -1.41 -10.97
C GLU A 47 -3.60 -2.22 -9.67
N ILE A 48 -3.49 -1.54 -8.54
CA ILE A 48 -3.60 -2.15 -7.20
C ILE A 48 -4.67 -1.41 -6.42
N GLU A 49 -5.56 -2.17 -5.79
CA GLU A 49 -6.49 -1.68 -4.78
C GLU A 49 -6.39 -2.56 -3.53
N LYS A 50 -6.19 -1.93 -2.37
CA LYS A 50 -6.12 -2.63 -1.08
C LYS A 50 -7.02 -1.98 -0.05
N THR A 51 -7.66 -2.81 0.76
CA THR A 51 -8.36 -2.38 1.97
C THR A 51 -7.40 -2.45 3.14
N ALA A 52 -7.43 -1.46 4.04
CA ALA A 52 -6.62 -1.45 5.24
C ALA A 52 -7.13 -2.43 6.31
N THR A 53 -6.21 -2.89 7.14
CA THR A 53 -6.54 -3.35 8.50
C THR A 53 -6.53 -2.14 9.45
N ILE A 54 -7.56 -2.03 10.30
CA ILE A 54 -7.79 -0.90 11.19
C ILE A 54 -7.56 -1.34 12.63
N GLY A 55 -6.62 -0.69 13.33
CA GLY A 55 -6.28 -0.97 14.73
C GLY A 55 -7.30 -0.41 15.74
N GLY A 56 -8.23 0.43 15.30
CA GLY A 56 -9.28 1.01 16.15
C GLY A 56 -8.71 2.04 17.13
N LEU A 57 -8.53 1.64 18.38
CA LEU A 57 -8.08 2.51 19.48
C LEU A 57 -6.67 3.09 19.28
N ASP A 58 -5.80 2.35 18.59
CA ASP A 58 -4.41 2.75 18.37
C ASP A 58 -4.24 3.74 17.21
N GLY A 59 -5.32 4.09 16.51
CA GLY A 59 -5.25 4.96 15.32
C GLY A 59 -4.50 4.34 14.15
N GLU A 60 -4.17 3.04 14.21
CA GLU A 60 -3.33 2.37 13.22
C GLU A 60 -4.12 1.99 11.96
N ILE A 61 -3.55 2.32 10.80
CA ILE A 61 -4.07 1.97 9.48
C ILE A 61 -2.94 1.27 8.73
N THR A 62 -3.10 -0.03 8.48
CA THR A 62 -2.07 -0.83 7.81
C THR A 62 -2.58 -1.34 6.46
N PHE A 63 -1.86 -0.98 5.40
CA PHE A 63 -2.06 -1.50 4.05
C PHE A 63 -0.96 -2.50 3.72
N THR A 64 -1.34 -3.69 3.29
CA THR A 64 -0.38 -4.72 2.85
C THR A 64 -0.45 -4.86 1.34
N VAL A 65 0.65 -4.56 0.66
CA VAL A 65 0.85 -4.91 -0.75
C VAL A 65 1.61 -6.24 -0.78
N GLU A 66 0.99 -7.25 -1.38
CA GLU A 66 1.56 -8.58 -1.52
C GLU A 66 2.40 -8.65 -2.80
N PRO A 67 3.38 -9.56 -2.87
CA PRO A 67 4.18 -9.74 -4.07
C PRO A 67 3.32 -9.96 -5.33
N ALA A 68 2.23 -10.75 -5.18
CA ALA A 68 1.31 -11.09 -6.26
C ALA A 68 0.65 -9.87 -6.91
N ASP A 69 0.40 -8.80 -6.15
CA ASP A 69 -0.23 -7.58 -6.68
C ASP A 69 0.71 -6.80 -7.62
N THR A 70 2.02 -7.08 -7.55
CA THR A 70 3.07 -6.33 -8.27
C THR A 70 3.72 -7.14 -9.40
N VAL A 71 3.35 -8.40 -9.61
CA VAL A 71 4.03 -9.31 -10.56
C VAL A 71 4.05 -8.77 -11.98
N ASP A 72 2.91 -8.24 -12.45
CA ASP A 72 2.74 -7.78 -13.83
C ASP A 72 2.45 -6.28 -13.93
N ILE A 73 2.75 -5.52 -12.87
CA ILE A 73 2.44 -4.09 -12.84
C ILE A 73 3.33 -3.31 -13.83
N LEU A 74 4.59 -3.74 -14.00
CA LEU A 74 5.54 -3.17 -14.95
C LEU A 74 5.42 -3.82 -16.34
N GLU A 75 5.63 -3.03 -17.39
CA GLU A 75 5.74 -3.56 -18.75
C GLU A 75 6.98 -4.46 -18.90
N ALA A 76 6.93 -5.42 -19.83
CA ALA A 76 7.96 -6.46 -20.00
C ALA A 76 9.39 -5.90 -20.12
N ASP A 77 9.55 -4.75 -20.79
CA ASP A 77 10.85 -4.12 -21.06
C ASP A 77 11.13 -2.90 -20.15
N VAL A 78 10.42 -2.75 -19.03
CA VAL A 78 10.57 -1.63 -18.10
C VAL A 78 11.04 -2.13 -16.74
N ASP A 79 12.24 -1.70 -16.32
CA ASP A 79 12.82 -2.06 -15.03
C ASP A 79 12.32 -1.19 -13.87
N ALA A 80 11.84 0.03 -14.16
CA ALA A 80 11.28 0.94 -13.18
C ALA A 80 10.27 1.90 -13.82
N ALA A 81 9.16 2.17 -13.12
CA ALA A 81 8.19 3.17 -13.54
C ALA A 81 7.60 3.93 -12.34
N LYS A 82 7.16 5.17 -12.61
CA LYS A 82 6.52 6.05 -11.63
C LYS A 82 5.02 5.79 -11.59
N TYR A 83 4.48 5.69 -10.39
CA TYR A 83 3.06 5.51 -10.11
C TYR A 83 2.58 6.58 -9.12
N LEU A 84 1.28 6.84 -9.16
CA LEU A 84 0.58 7.62 -8.16
C LEU A 84 -0.02 6.66 -7.13
N MET A 85 0.23 6.95 -5.86
CA MET A 85 -0.31 6.23 -4.72
C MET A 85 -1.23 7.18 -3.95
N GLY A 86 -2.46 6.74 -3.70
CA GLY A 86 -3.43 7.50 -2.93
C GLY A 86 -4.12 6.59 -1.92
N ALA A 87 -4.35 7.09 -0.70
CA ALA A 87 -5.17 6.40 0.28
C ALA A 87 -6.24 7.34 0.84
N VAL A 88 -7.44 6.79 0.97
CA VAL A 88 -8.59 7.47 1.57
C VAL A 88 -9.10 6.67 2.75
N MET A 89 -9.60 7.36 3.76
CA MET A 89 -10.28 6.80 4.91
C MET A 89 -11.72 7.29 4.93
N THR A 90 -12.66 6.43 5.27
CA THR A 90 -14.07 6.76 5.41
C THR A 90 -14.50 6.50 6.85
N ASP A 91 -15.10 7.50 7.48
CA ASP A 91 -15.63 7.39 8.83
C ASP A 91 -16.96 6.63 8.88
N THR A 92 -17.45 6.36 10.09
CA THR A 92 -18.70 5.64 10.32
C THR A 92 -19.94 6.41 9.84
N ALA A 93 -19.83 7.72 9.61
CA ALA A 93 -20.88 8.57 9.04
C ALA A 93 -20.82 8.64 7.50
N GLY A 94 -19.84 7.97 6.87
CA GLY A 94 -19.66 7.93 5.42
C GLY A 94 -18.86 9.09 4.84
N LYS A 95 -18.23 9.94 5.67
CA LYS A 95 -17.36 11.02 5.21
C LYS A 95 -15.98 10.47 4.86
N THR A 96 -15.51 10.82 3.67
CA THR A 96 -14.19 10.41 3.18
C THR A 96 -13.14 11.52 3.41
N LEU A 97 -11.95 11.11 3.84
CA LEU A 97 -10.75 11.93 4.05
C LEU A 97 -9.58 11.33 3.27
N THR A 98 -8.83 12.15 2.53
CA THR A 98 -7.56 11.73 1.96
C THR A 98 -6.50 11.69 3.05
N ILE A 99 -5.90 10.53 3.29
CA ILE A 99 -4.87 10.32 4.32
C ILE A 99 -3.46 10.21 3.73
N LEU A 100 -3.35 9.91 2.43
CA LEU A 100 -2.07 9.84 1.72
C LEU A 100 -2.27 10.17 0.24
N GLN A 101 -1.36 10.97 -0.30
CA GLN A 101 -1.20 11.15 -1.73
C GLN A 101 0.29 11.34 -2.01
N SER A 102 0.87 10.46 -2.83
CA SER A 102 2.29 10.47 -3.14
C SER A 102 2.56 9.89 -4.53
N GLN A 103 3.76 10.14 -5.03
CA GLN A 103 4.29 9.45 -6.21
C GLN A 103 5.32 8.42 -5.73
N ILE A 104 5.16 7.18 -6.18
CA ILE A 104 6.07 6.07 -5.86
C ILE A 104 6.78 5.60 -7.13
N GLU A 105 7.92 4.95 -6.96
CA GLU A 105 8.60 4.25 -8.04
C GLU A 105 8.53 2.75 -7.76
N VAL A 106 7.96 2.02 -8.72
CA VAL A 106 7.94 0.56 -8.69
C VAL A 106 9.10 0.07 -9.52
N ARG A 107 9.88 -0.86 -8.97
CA ARG A 107 11.05 -1.45 -9.63
C ARG A 107 10.89 -2.96 -9.72
N ARG A 108 11.35 -3.55 -10.82
CA ARG A 108 11.42 -5.00 -10.96
C ARG A 108 12.37 -5.54 -9.89
N ASN A 109 11.90 -6.53 -9.13
CA ASN A 109 12.75 -7.18 -8.14
C ASN A 109 13.81 -8.02 -8.88
N ILE A 110 15.09 -7.80 -8.58
CA ILE A 110 16.17 -8.65 -9.11
C ILE A 110 16.22 -9.90 -8.23
N VAL A 111 15.30 -10.84 -8.47
CA VAL A 111 15.43 -12.18 -7.90
C VAL A 111 16.18 -13.01 -8.93
N GLN A 112 17.44 -13.35 -8.65
CA GLN A 112 18.15 -14.38 -9.44
C GLN A 112 17.39 -15.70 -9.26
N SER A 113 16.83 -16.21 -10.36
CA SER A 113 16.21 -17.53 -10.45
C SER A 113 17.22 -18.67 -10.42
#